data_AF-A0A2V7D8C5-F1
#
_entry.id   AF-A0A2V7D8C5-F1
#
_cell.length_a   1.000
_cell.length_b   1.000
_cell.length_c   1.000
_cell.angle_alpha   90.00
_cell.angle_beta   90.00
_cell.angle_gamma   90.00
#
_symmetry.space_group_name_H-M   'P 1'
#
loop_
_entity.id
_entity.type
_entity.pdbx_description
1 polymer ?
#
loop_
_entity_poly.entity_id
_entity_poly.type
_entity_poly.pdbx_seq_one_letter_code
_entity_poly.pdbx_strand_id
1 'polypeptide(L)'
;MYGAVIWDRLYGVPSELGRNFDRTAAGLTLEVDYLVHEKLILSSRFDQLWAGGLRDQKRDGSVLSLQAKFYPWQNIAFFVRDSVNLQSFVEGSPLRNWRNQLFVGIDWDF
;
A
#
# COMPACT_ATOMS: atom_id res chain seq x y z
N MET A 1 -5.48 -10.19 -12.01
CA MET A 1 -5.38 -8.71 -11.92
C MET A 1 -6.56 -8.22 -11.13
N TYR A 2 -6.31 -7.43 -10.10
CA TYR A 2 -7.36 -6.78 -9.32
C TYR A 2 -7.05 -5.31 -9.13
N GLY A 3 -8.10 -4.53 -8.87
CA GLY A 3 -7.99 -3.12 -8.51
C GLY A 3 -9.01 -2.77 -7.45
N ALA A 4 -8.65 -1.84 -6.57
CA ALA A 4 -9.52 -1.34 -5.53
C ALA A 4 -9.39 0.18 -5.44
N VAL A 5 -10.52 0.85 -5.19
CA VAL A 5 -10.55 2.28 -4.88
C VAL A 5 -11.24 2.45 -3.54
N ILE A 6 -10.63 3.22 -2.66
CA ILE A 6 -11.17 3.58 -1.35
C ILE A 6 -11.31 5.10 -1.33
N TRP A 7 -12.44 5.59 -0.82
CA TRP A 7 -12.68 7.01 -0.62
C TRP A 7 -13.26 7.18 0.78
N ASP A 8 -12.65 8.08 1.57
CA ASP A 8 -13.18 8.53 2.86
C ASP A 8 -13.36 10.07 2.91
N ARG A 9 -14.33 10.52 3.71
CA ARG A 9 -14.63 11.94 3.91
C ARG A 9 -15.04 12.26 5.35
N LEU A 10 -14.37 13.25 5.93
CA LEU A 10 -14.74 13.81 7.23
C LEU A 10 -15.78 14.93 7.11
N TYR A 11 -16.87 14.82 7.88
CA TYR A 11 -17.96 15.81 7.87
C TYR A 11 -17.88 16.82 9.02
N GLY A 12 -17.32 16.43 10.17
CA GLY A 12 -17.28 17.24 11.40
C GLY A 12 -15.97 18.01 11.63
N VAL A 13 -15.45 18.70 10.61
CA VAL A 13 -14.22 19.50 10.78
C VAL A 13 -14.57 20.88 11.35
N PRO A 14 -13.95 21.31 12.48
CA PRO A 14 -14.16 22.63 13.07
C PRO A 14 -14.04 23.75 12.04
N SER A 15 -14.91 24.77 12.13
CA SER A 15 -14.98 25.87 11.17
C SER A 15 -13.66 26.62 11.01
N GLU A 16 -12.88 26.71 12.09
CA GLU A 16 -11.58 27.34 12.19
C GLU A 16 -10.55 26.66 11.28
N LEU A 17 -10.70 25.35 11.04
CA LEU A 17 -9.82 24.55 10.19
C LEU A 17 -10.37 24.38 8.77
N GLY A 18 -11.61 24.80 8.50
CA GLY A 18 -12.35 24.40 7.31
C GLY A 18 -11.67 24.73 5.97
N ARG A 19 -10.97 25.87 5.86
CA ARG A 19 -10.21 26.23 4.64
C ARG A 19 -8.85 25.52 4.55
N ASN A 20 -8.22 25.28 5.69
CA ASN A 20 -6.85 24.76 5.77
C ASN A 20 -6.80 23.23 5.87
N PHE A 21 -7.96 22.57 5.98
CA PHE A 21 -8.07 21.13 6.13
C PHE A 21 -8.73 20.50 4.90
N ASP A 22 -8.03 19.56 4.28
CA ASP A 22 -8.59 18.67 3.26
C ASP A 22 -9.39 17.56 3.93
N ARG A 23 -10.69 17.51 3.65
CA ARG A 23 -11.62 16.58 4.29
C ARG A 23 -11.69 15.23 3.61
N THR A 24 -11.00 15.06 2.49
CA THR A 24 -11.07 13.85 1.67
C THR A 24 -9.75 13.10 1.73
N ALA A 25 -9.84 11.79 1.91
CA ALA A 25 -8.73 10.87 1.71
C ALA A 25 -9.17 9.82 0.70
N ALA A 26 -8.26 9.37 -0.14
CA ALA A 26 -8.56 8.35 -1.13
C ALA A 26 -7.37 7.41 -1.31
N GLY A 27 -7.65 6.22 -1.82
CA GLY A 27 -6.64 5.22 -2.16
C GLY A 27 -7.00 4.50 -3.45
N LEU A 28 -5.99 4.17 -4.24
CA LEU A 28 -6.08 3.29 -5.40
C LEU A 28 -5.05 2.18 -5.23
N THR A 29 -5.49 0.94 -5.36
CA THR A 29 -4.61 -0.23 -5.41
C THR A 29 -4.79 -0.92 -6.75
N LEU A 30 -3.69 -1.34 -7.36
CA LEU A 30 -3.65 -2.19 -8.54
C LEU A 30 -2.69 -3.35 -8.26
N GLU A 31 -3.08 -4.57 -8.56
CA GLU A 31 -2.21 -5.73 -8.42
C GLU A 31 -2.34 -6.71 -9.59
N VAL A 32 -1.20 -7.27 -9.97
CA VAL A 32 -1.05 -8.25 -11.03
C VAL A 32 -0.32 -9.46 -10.48
N ASP A 33 -0.98 -10.61 -10.55
CA ASP A 33 -0.40 -11.91 -10.22
C ASP A 33 -0.13 -12.70 -11.50
N TYR A 34 1.03 -13.36 -11.53
CA TYR A 34 1.46 -14.19 -12.62
C TYR A 34 1.94 -15.55 -12.09
N LEU A 35 1.25 -16.62 -12.47
CA LEU A 35 1.64 -17.99 -12.17
C LEU A 35 2.76 -18.41 -13.12
N VAL A 36 4.00 -18.32 -12.67
CA VAL A 36 5.20 -18.67 -13.46
C VAL A 36 5.34 -20.18 -13.60
N HIS A 37 5.04 -20.90 -12.52
CA HIS A 37 5.10 -22.35 -12.42
C HIS A 37 3.97 -22.83 -11.51
N GLU A 38 3.62 -24.11 -11.54
CA GLU A 38 2.51 -24.72 -10.79
C GLU A 38 2.50 -24.38 -9.29
N LYS A 39 3.66 -24.03 -8.73
CA LYS A 39 3.85 -23.70 -7.31
C LYS A 39 4.43 -22.31 -7.07
N LEU A 40 4.63 -21.48 -8.10
CA LEU A 40 5.29 -20.19 -7.96
C LEU A 40 4.47 -19.08 -8.61
N ILE A 41 4.06 -18.11 -7.78
CA ILE A 41 3.39 -16.89 -8.21
C ILE A 41 4.35 -15.72 -8.02
N LEU A 42 4.44 -14.86 -9.03
CA LEU A 42 5.03 -13.54 -8.93
C LEU A 42 3.91 -12.51 -8.92
N SER A 43 3.99 -11.56 -7.98
CA SER A 43 2.99 -10.52 -7.80
C SER A 43 3.64 -9.15 -7.84
N SER A 44 2.98 -8.20 -8.48
CA SER A 44 3.32 -6.78 -8.40
C SER A 44 2.10 -5.99 -7.96
N ARG A 45 2.30 -5.10 -6.99
CA ARG A 45 1.24 -4.28 -6.40
C ARG A 45 1.66 -2.82 -6.36
N PHE A 46 0.78 -1.95 -6.85
CA PHE A 46 0.93 -0.51 -6.76
C PHE A 46 -0.18 0.07 -5.91
N ASP A 47 0.19 0.86 -4.90
CA ASP A 47 -0.73 1.60 -4.05
C ASP A 47 -0.47 3.09 -4.19
N GLN A 48 -1.50 3.84 -4.57
CA GLN A 48 -1.53 5.31 -4.52
C GLN A 48 -2.45 5.75 -3.38
N LEU A 49 -1.94 6.61 -2.52
CA LEU A 49 -2.63 7.12 -1.34
C LEU A 49 -2.69 8.65 -1.44
N TRP A 50 -3.88 9.21 -1.44
CA TRP A 50 -4.11 10.65 -1.34
C TRP A 50 -4.54 10.98 0.08
N ALA A 51 -3.71 11.75 0.78
CA ALA A 51 -3.95 12.08 2.18
C ALA A 51 -4.97 13.21 2.31
N GLY A 52 -5.92 13.04 3.23
CA GLY A 52 -6.64 14.13 3.86
C GLY A 52 -5.83 14.74 5.01
N GLY A 53 -6.31 15.82 5.61
CA GLY A 53 -5.66 16.47 6.74
C GLY A 53 -5.33 17.94 6.51
N LEU A 54 -4.50 18.52 7.38
CA LEU A 54 -4.00 19.89 7.23
C LEU A 54 -3.22 20.03 5.91
N ARG A 55 -3.62 20.96 5.05
CA ARG A 55 -3.13 21.06 3.66
C ARG A 55 -1.63 21.32 3.54
N ASP A 56 -1.05 21.99 4.52
CA ASP A 56 0.39 22.28 4.64
C ASP A 56 1.20 21.08 5.12
N GLN A 57 0.55 20.12 5.79
CA GLN A 57 1.19 18.94 6.37
C GLN A 57 0.83 17.64 5.66
N LYS A 58 -0.25 17.60 4.88
CA LYS A 58 -0.72 16.39 4.21
C LYS A 58 0.33 15.89 3.22
N ARG A 59 0.50 14.58 3.16
CA ARG A 59 1.49 13.93 2.29
C ARG A 59 0.86 12.73 1.62
N ASP A 60 0.76 12.81 0.30
CA ASP A 60 0.37 11.68 -0.53
C ASP A 60 1.48 10.62 -0.53
N GLY A 61 1.09 9.41 -0.87
CA GLY A 61 1.94 8.23 -0.83
C GLY A 61 1.82 7.41 -2.10
N SER A 62 2.93 6.82 -2.51
CA SER A 62 2.94 5.87 -3.62
C SER A 62 3.89 4.75 -3.27
N VAL A 63 3.41 3.51 -3.28
CA VAL A 63 4.21 2.33 -2.97
C VAL A 63 4.12 1.34 -4.10
N LEU A 64 5.28 0.79 -4.48
CA LEU A 64 5.37 -0.39 -5.33
C LEU A 64 5.86 -1.55 -4.48
N SER A 65 5.19 -2.70 -4.60
CA SER A 65 5.63 -3.95 -3.99
C SER A 65 5.81 -5.03 -5.04
N LEU A 66 6.86 -5.83 -4.89
CA LEU A 66 7.13 -7.01 -5.68
C LEU A 66 7.20 -8.21 -4.73
N GLN A 67 6.53 -9.30 -5.09
CA GLN A 67 6.46 -10.49 -4.27
C GLN A 67 6.67 -11.76 -5.09
N ALA A 68 7.37 -12.71 -4.49
CA ALA A 68 7.39 -14.09 -4.95
C ALA A 68 6.78 -14.98 -3.87
N LYS A 69 5.81 -15.81 -4.25
CA LYS A 69 5.10 -16.72 -3.34
C LYS A 69 5.20 -18.16 -3.86
N PHE A 70 5.81 -19.02 -3.07
CA PHE A 70 6.03 -20.44 -3.36
C PHE A 70 5.11 -21.32 -2.51
N TYR A 71 4.37 -22.22 -3.16
CA TYR A 71 3.38 -23.11 -2.56
C TYR A 71 3.88 -24.56 -2.57
N PRO A 72 4.68 -24.98 -1.56
CA PRO A 72 5.08 -26.38 -1.43
C PRO A 72 3.88 -27.32 -1.30
N TRP A 73 2.84 -26.85 -0.58
CA TRP A 73 1.54 -27.50 -0.37
C TRP A 73 0.42 -26.52 -0.70
N GLN A 74 -0.80 -27.03 -0.88
CA GLN A 74 -1.95 -26.18 -1.25
C GLN A 74 -2.32 -25.17 -0.15
N ASN A 75 -1.98 -25.45 1.10
CA ASN A 75 -2.37 -24.67 2.27
C ASN A 75 -1.19 -23.97 2.96
N ILE A 76 0.03 -24.11 2.45
CA ILE A 76 1.23 -23.49 3.00
C ILE A 76 1.94 -22.76 1.88
N ALA A 77 2.27 -21.49 2.10
CA ALA A 77 3.04 -20.71 1.18
C ALA A 77 4.20 -19.99 1.87
N PHE A 78 5.37 -20.03 1.27
CA PHE A 78 6.49 -19.18 1.63
C PHE A 78 6.48 -17.95 0.73
N PHE A 79 6.72 -16.77 1.29
CA PHE A 79 6.81 -15.56 0.49
C PHE A 79 8.01 -14.71 0.86
N VAL A 80 8.51 -14.01 -0.15
CA VAL A 80 9.38 -12.85 -0.01
C VAL A 80 8.72 -11.69 -0.73
N ARG A 81 8.63 -10.54 -0.07
CA ARG A 81 8.10 -9.30 -0.63
C ARG A 81 9.05 -8.16 -0.34
N ASP A 82 9.37 -7.40 -1.38
CA ASP A 82 10.03 -6.11 -1.23
C ASP A 82 9.04 -5.00 -1.55
N SER A 83 9.07 -3.94 -0.74
CA SER A 83 8.18 -2.78 -0.86
C SER A 83 9.00 -1.51 -0.81
N VAL A 84 8.77 -0.64 -1.80
CA VAL A 84 9.46 0.64 -1.99
C VAL A 84 8.46 1.77 -2.12
N ASN A 85 8.64 2.77 -1.27
CA ASN A 85 7.98 4.06 -1.40
C ASN A 85 8.62 4.84 -2.56
N LEU A 86 7.81 5.16 -3.57
CA LEU A 86 8.24 5.87 -4.77
C LEU A 86 8.35 7.40 -4.54
N GLN A 87 7.81 7.90 -3.42
CA GLN A 87 7.89 9.31 -3.06
C GLN A 87 9.22 9.65 -2.38
N SER A 88 9.60 10.92 -2.45
CA SER A 88 10.79 11.42 -1.77
C SER A 88 10.69 11.22 -0.26
N PHE A 89 11.82 10.88 0.38
CA PHE A 89 11.88 10.72 1.82
C PHE A 89 11.57 12.03 2.54
N VAL A 90 10.65 11.98 3.50
CA VAL A 90 10.31 13.09 4.39
C VAL A 90 10.23 12.53 5.80
N GLU A 91 10.95 13.13 6.74
CA GLU A 91 11.07 12.62 8.10
C GLU A 91 9.72 12.57 8.84
N GLY A 92 8.79 13.48 8.56
CA GLY A 92 7.45 13.46 9.16
C GLY A 92 6.43 12.53 8.47
N SER A 93 6.81 11.79 7.43
CA SER A 93 5.85 10.99 6.66
C SER A 93 5.51 9.66 7.35
N PRO A 94 4.23 9.27 7.45
CA PRO A 94 3.84 7.92 7.88
C PRO A 94 4.44 6.81 7.00
N LEU A 95 4.70 7.10 5.73
CA LEU A 95 5.29 6.17 4.77
C LEU A 95 6.82 6.23 4.73
N ARG A 96 7.45 6.94 5.67
CA ARG A 96 8.91 7.02 5.80
C ARG A 96 9.58 5.65 5.91
N ASN A 97 8.93 4.74 6.63
CA ASN A 97 9.48 3.41 6.90
C ASN A 97 9.38 2.47 5.69
N TRP A 98 8.65 2.84 4.63
CA TRP A 98 8.46 2.05 3.42
C TRP A 98 9.55 2.28 2.37
N ARG A 99 10.64 2.98 2.74
CA ARG A 99 11.72 3.30 1.81
C ARG A 99 12.37 2.05 1.22
N ASN A 100 12.54 0.99 2.02
CA ASN A 100 12.95 -0.36 1.61
C ASN A 100 12.46 -1.33 2.70
N GLN A 101 11.35 -2.03 2.47
CA GLN A 101 10.86 -3.05 3.40
C GLN A 101 10.89 -4.42 2.77
N LEU A 102 11.80 -5.26 3.26
CA LEU A 102 11.85 -6.66 2.94
C LEU A 102 11.06 -7.45 3.98
N PHE A 103 10.05 -8.18 3.51
CA PHE A 103 9.28 -9.13 4.28
C PHE A 103 9.58 -10.54 3.79
N VAL A 104 9.81 -11.44 4.73
CA VAL A 104 9.89 -12.89 4.48
C VAL A 104 8.94 -13.56 5.46
N GLY A 105 8.11 -14.46 4.97
CA GLY A 105 7.08 -15.05 5.80
C GLY A 105 6.51 -16.35 5.28
N ILE A 106 5.59 -16.88 6.09
CA ILE A 106 4.85 -18.11 5.85
C ILE A 106 3.37 -17.76 5.99
N ASP A 107 2.59 -18.06 4.96
CA ASP A 107 1.13 -18.05 5.02
C ASP A 107 0.65 -19.48 5.19
N TRP A 108 -0.22 -19.72 6.17
CA TRP A 108 -0.82 -21.01 6.43
C TRP A 108 -2.33 -20.86 6.60
N ASP A 109 -3.07 -21.49 5.68
CA ASP A 109 -4.54 -21.54 5.70
C ASP A 109 -5.02 -22.90 6.24
N PHE A 110 -6.08 -22.90 7.06
CA PHE A 110 -6.68 -24.07 7.71
C PHE A 110 -8.12 -24.35 7.25
#